data_AF-A0A2V7WWA5-F1
#
_entry.id   AF-A0A2V7WWA5-F1
#
_cell.length_a   1.000
_cell.length_b   1.000
_cell.length_c   1.000
_cell.angle_alpha   90.00
_cell.angle_beta   90.00
_cell.angle_gamma   90.00
#
_symmetry.space_group_name_H-M   'P 1'
#
loop_
_entity.id
_entity.type
_entity.pdbx_description
1 polymer ?
#
loop_
_entity_poly.entity_id
_entity_poly.type
_entity_poly.pdbx_seq_one_letter_code
_entity_poly.pdbx_strand_id
1 'polypeptide(L)'
;ARRGVRLTLSYETRGFWSLHPWTVPQVLAPVSWRALPEYSPRSGELFEVWDPFLRSLYLGAPALALVAAAWAPSRAPWRRRLTLLAVVAFLLALGRHTPLYGAATTLVPPLGVLRYPIKFAVLSALAWALLAAAGAEAWRQKSAIARSRWMR
;
A
#
# COMPACT_ATOMS: atom_id res chain seq x y z
N ALA A 1 -10.29 -35.14 -1.32
CA ALA A 1 -9.92 -33.76 -0.94
C ALA A 1 -10.33 -32.80 -2.06
N ARG A 2 -11.33 -31.94 -1.84
CA ARG A 2 -11.75 -30.93 -2.83
C ARG A 2 -10.63 -29.89 -2.96
N ARG A 3 -9.75 -30.01 -3.97
CA ARG A 3 -8.81 -28.92 -4.32
C ARG A 3 -9.68 -27.70 -4.62
N GLY A 4 -9.56 -26.65 -3.80
CA GLY A 4 -10.39 -25.47 -3.94
C GLY A 4 -10.21 -24.88 -5.34
N VAL A 5 -11.31 -24.72 -6.09
CA VAL A 5 -11.41 -24.09 -7.43
C VAL A 5 -10.69 -22.73 -7.51
N ARG A 6 -10.38 -22.12 -6.37
CA ARG A 6 -9.65 -20.86 -6.24
C ARG A 6 -8.17 -20.96 -6.60
N LEU A 7 -7.53 -22.11 -6.38
CA LEU A 7 -6.10 -22.32 -6.71
C LEU A 7 -5.87 -22.65 -8.19
N THR A 8 -6.90 -23.10 -8.90
CA THR A 8 -6.83 -23.52 -10.31
C THR A 8 -7.18 -22.40 -11.29
N LEU A 9 -7.33 -21.16 -10.81
CA LEU A 9 -7.59 -20.04 -11.70
C LEU A 9 -6.38 -19.67 -12.56
N SER A 10 -6.65 -19.28 -13.81
CA SER A 10 -5.65 -18.67 -14.67
C SER A 10 -5.06 -17.41 -14.03
N TYR A 11 -3.84 -17.06 -14.43
CA TYR A 11 -3.17 -15.85 -13.97
C TYR A 11 -4.00 -14.59 -14.28
N GLU A 12 -4.59 -14.53 -15.47
CA GLU A 12 -5.48 -13.43 -15.91
C GLU A 12 -6.64 -13.19 -14.95
N THR A 13 -7.33 -14.25 -14.52
CA THR A 13 -8.45 -14.11 -13.58
C THR A 13 -8.00 -13.72 -12.16
N ARG A 14 -6.78 -14.09 -11.76
CA ARG A 14 -6.21 -13.73 -10.46
C ARG A 14 -5.68 -12.30 -10.42
N GLY A 15 -5.08 -11.85 -11.52
CA GLY A 15 -4.54 -10.51 -11.73
C GLY A 15 -5.61 -9.44 -11.99
N PHE A 16 -6.89 -9.84 -12.04
CA PHE A 16 -7.99 -8.89 -12.10
C PHE A 16 -7.96 -7.92 -10.92
N TRP A 17 -8.36 -6.67 -11.12
CA TRP A 17 -8.27 -5.57 -10.17
C TRP A 17 -6.86 -5.37 -9.61
N SER A 18 -5.90 -5.28 -10.53
CA SER A 18 -4.55 -4.79 -10.24
C SER A 18 -4.56 -3.27 -10.07
N LEU A 19 -3.65 -2.75 -9.26
CA LEU A 19 -3.47 -1.30 -9.16
C LEU A 19 -2.78 -0.78 -10.42
N HIS A 20 -3.48 0.05 -11.20
CA HIS A 20 -2.91 0.64 -12.41
C HIS A 20 -1.82 1.67 -12.05
N PRO A 21 -0.63 1.65 -12.70
CA PRO A 21 0.48 2.56 -12.37
C PRO A 21 0.10 4.05 -12.42
N TRP A 22 -0.80 4.42 -13.34
CA TRP A 22 -1.28 5.80 -13.48
C TRP A 22 -2.11 6.30 -12.28
N THR A 23 -2.61 5.39 -11.44
CA THR A 23 -3.39 5.74 -10.24
C THR A 23 -2.52 5.86 -8.99
N VAL A 24 -1.23 5.50 -9.06
CA VAL A 24 -0.26 5.61 -7.95
C VAL A 24 -0.17 7.02 -7.34
N PRO A 25 -0.26 8.13 -8.08
CA PRO A 25 -0.25 9.46 -7.48
C PRO A 25 -1.37 9.70 -6.44
N GLN A 26 -2.48 8.96 -6.51
CA GLN A 26 -3.58 9.04 -5.54
C GLN A 26 -3.19 8.58 -4.13
N VAL A 27 -2.08 7.86 -4.01
CA VAL A 27 -1.52 7.45 -2.72
C VAL A 27 -1.09 8.66 -1.89
N LEU A 28 -0.58 9.70 -2.55
CA LEU A 28 -0.03 10.89 -1.90
C LEU A 28 -0.88 12.14 -2.11
N ALA A 29 -1.68 12.21 -3.16
CA ALA A 29 -2.60 13.31 -3.43
C ALA A 29 -4.04 12.87 -3.17
N PRO A 30 -4.83 13.61 -2.37
CA PRO A 30 -6.26 13.37 -2.27
C PRO A 30 -6.92 13.79 -3.58
N VAL A 31 -6.98 12.88 -4.55
CA VAL A 31 -7.68 13.13 -5.81
C VAL A 31 -9.18 13.06 -5.53
N SER A 32 -9.90 14.17 -5.77
CA SER A 32 -11.34 14.25 -5.57
C SER A 32 -12.08 13.46 -6.64
N TRP A 33 -12.73 12.37 -6.24
CA TRP A 33 -13.49 11.47 -7.10
C TRP A 33 -14.70 12.14 -7.77
N ARG A 34 -15.19 13.28 -7.26
CA ARG A 34 -16.23 14.09 -7.92
C ARG A 34 -15.80 14.68 -9.27
N ALA A 35 -14.50 14.67 -9.58
CA ALA A 35 -13.95 15.15 -10.85
C ALA A 35 -13.66 14.04 -11.86
N LEU A 36 -13.82 12.76 -11.47
CA LEU A 36 -13.72 11.63 -12.41
C LEU A 36 -15.16 11.25 -12.79
N PRO A 37 -15.60 11.52 -14.04
CA PRO A 37 -16.94 11.15 -14.46
C PRO A 37 -17.09 9.66 -14.22
N GLU A 38 -18.14 9.25 -13.50
CA GLU A 38 -18.46 7.85 -13.16
C GLU A 38 -18.64 6.95 -14.41
N TYR A 39 -18.45 7.51 -15.61
CA TYR A 39 -18.62 6.92 -16.92
C TYR A 39 -17.61 7.45 -17.97
N SER A 40 -16.38 7.80 -17.57
CA SER A 40 -15.32 8.08 -18.56
C SER A 40 -14.85 6.76 -19.20
N PRO A 41 -14.63 6.69 -20.53
CA PRO A 41 -14.00 5.53 -21.18
C PRO A 41 -12.67 5.10 -20.53
N ARG A 42 -11.96 6.06 -19.91
CA ARG A 42 -10.70 5.81 -19.18
C ARG A 42 -10.90 4.99 -17.90
N SER A 43 -12.09 4.94 -17.32
CA SER A 43 -12.35 4.17 -16.09
C SER A 43 -12.16 2.66 -16.32
N GLY A 44 -12.61 2.15 -17.47
CA GLY A 44 -12.38 0.75 -17.85
C GLY A 44 -10.89 0.43 -18.05
N GLU A 45 -10.10 1.38 -18.54
CA GLU A 45 -8.64 1.21 -18.68
C GLU A 45 -7.91 1.22 -17.33
N LEU A 46 -8.33 2.10 -16.41
CA LEU A 46 -7.64 2.29 -15.13
C LEU A 46 -8.05 1.30 -14.04
N PHE A 47 -9.30 0.81 -14.06
CA PHE A 47 -9.84 -0.05 -13.02
C PHE A 47 -10.28 -1.43 -13.53
N GLU A 48 -10.08 -1.69 -14.82
CA GLU A 48 -10.50 -2.91 -15.54
C GLU A 48 -12.04 -3.11 -15.60
N VAL A 49 -12.79 -2.29 -14.86
CA VAL A 49 -14.25 -2.26 -14.72
C VAL A 49 -14.66 -0.79 -14.53
N TRP A 50 -15.96 -0.52 -14.60
CA TRP A 50 -16.54 0.80 -14.38
C TRP A 50 -16.37 1.36 -12.95
N ASP A 51 -16.13 0.52 -11.93
CA ASP A 51 -15.96 0.94 -10.52
C ASP A 51 -14.68 0.33 -9.92
N PRO A 52 -13.83 1.09 -9.18
CA PRO A 52 -12.65 0.55 -8.50
C PRO A 52 -12.95 -0.34 -7.29
N PHE A 53 -12.11 -1.36 -7.01
CA PHE A 53 -12.20 -2.15 -5.75
C PHE A 53 -12.04 -1.26 -4.50
N LEU A 54 -11.05 -0.36 -4.53
CA LEU A 54 -10.81 0.61 -3.46
C LEU A 54 -11.15 2.00 -3.98
N ARG A 55 -12.18 2.61 -3.39
CA ARG A 55 -12.59 4.00 -3.70
C ARG A 55 -11.59 5.04 -3.20
N SER A 56 -10.62 4.68 -2.38
CA SER A 56 -9.55 5.58 -1.94
C SER A 56 -8.30 4.78 -1.63
N LEU A 57 -7.17 5.23 -2.19
CA LEU A 57 -5.83 4.72 -1.90
C LEU A 57 -4.96 5.77 -1.19
N TYR A 58 -5.55 6.91 -0.82
CA TYR A 58 -4.83 8.02 -0.21
C TYR A 58 -4.31 7.63 1.18
N LEU A 59 -2.99 7.63 1.33
CA LEU A 59 -2.28 7.29 2.58
C LEU A 59 -1.97 8.52 3.45
N GLY A 60 -2.41 9.71 3.05
CA GLY A 60 -2.19 10.95 3.78
C GLY A 60 -0.85 11.60 3.44
N ALA A 61 -0.86 12.74 2.72
CA ALA A 61 0.33 13.55 2.51
C ALA A 61 1.04 13.93 3.83
N PRO A 62 0.33 14.29 4.92
CA PRO A 62 0.98 14.55 6.21
C PRO A 62 1.65 13.31 6.82
N ALA A 63 1.12 12.12 6.55
CA ALA A 63 1.70 10.87 7.04
C ALA A 63 3.08 10.60 6.42
N LEU A 64 3.36 11.10 5.21
CA LEU A 64 4.68 11.01 4.59
C LEU A 64 5.77 11.67 5.46
N ALA A 65 5.50 12.86 6.00
CA ALA A 65 6.43 13.55 6.88
C ALA A 65 6.68 12.75 8.18
N LEU A 66 5.64 12.13 8.74
CA LEU A 66 5.76 11.27 9.91
C LEU A 66 6.55 9.99 9.58
N VAL A 67 6.26 9.31 8.48
CA VAL A 67 7.02 8.13 8.05
C VAL A 67 8.49 8.48 7.83
N ALA A 68 8.81 9.64 7.25
CA ALA A 68 10.18 10.12 7.13
C ALA A 68 10.82 10.35 8.52
N ALA A 69 10.09 10.96 9.46
CA ALA A 69 10.55 11.16 10.84
C ALA A 69 10.83 9.84 11.58
N ALA A 70 10.19 8.74 11.20
CA ALA A 70 10.47 7.40 11.74
C ALA A 70 11.92 6.93 11.48
N TRP A 71 12.63 7.57 10.55
CA TRP A 71 14.01 7.25 10.20
C TRP A 71 15.05 8.21 10.76
N ALA A 72 14.65 9.15 11.62
CA ALA A 72 15.58 9.85 12.51
C ALA A 72 16.41 8.84 13.34
N PRO A 73 17.58 9.19 13.93
CA PRO A 73 18.74 8.32 14.27
C PRO A 73 18.57 7.00 15.06
N SER A 74 17.35 6.51 15.29
CA SER A 74 17.02 5.21 15.86
C SER A 74 17.33 4.05 14.90
N ARG A 75 18.07 3.06 15.39
CA ARG A 75 18.46 1.85 14.64
C ARG A 75 17.51 0.67 14.84
N ALA A 76 16.22 0.91 14.97
CA ALA A 76 15.29 -0.17 15.29
C ALA A 76 15.01 -1.06 14.06
N PRO A 77 15.42 -2.35 14.05
CA PRO A 77 15.36 -3.21 12.86
C PRO A 77 13.92 -3.49 12.39
N TRP A 78 12.93 -3.40 13.28
CA TRP A 78 11.53 -3.57 12.94
C TRP A 78 11.01 -2.50 11.98
N ARG A 79 11.55 -1.26 12.02
CA ARG A 79 11.18 -0.18 11.09
C ARG A 79 11.56 -0.54 9.65
N ARG A 80 12.76 -1.11 9.47
CA ARG A 80 13.21 -1.63 8.17
C ARG A 80 12.33 -2.77 7.67
N ARG A 81 11.92 -3.67 8.56
CA ARG A 81 11.00 -4.76 8.21
C ARG A 81 9.63 -4.22 7.77
N LEU A 82 9.10 -3.21 8.45
CA LEU A 82 7.84 -2.56 8.06
C LEU A 82 7.95 -1.79 6.75
N THR A 83 9.05 -1.08 6.50
CA THR A 83 9.24 -0.41 5.20
C THR A 83 9.37 -1.41 4.07
N LEU A 84 10.11 -2.50 4.28
CA LEU A 84 10.16 -3.59 3.30
C LEU A 84 8.76 -4.18 3.07
N LEU A 85 8.00 -4.43 4.14
CA LEU A 85 6.62 -4.92 4.04
C LEU A 85 5.72 -3.96 3.27
N ALA A 86 5.78 -2.65 3.56
CA ALA A 86 5.01 -1.64 2.86
C ALA A 86 5.33 -1.61 1.36
N VAL A 87 6.62 -1.57 1.02
CA VAL A 87 7.10 -1.54 -0.37
C VAL A 87 6.71 -2.81 -1.11
N VAL A 88 7.01 -3.99 -0.54
CA VAL A 88 6.69 -5.27 -1.19
C VAL A 88 5.19 -5.44 -1.35
N ALA A 89 4.38 -5.13 -0.33
CA ALA A 89 2.92 -5.19 -0.43
C ALA A 89 2.38 -4.22 -1.48
N PHE A 90 2.92 -3.00 -1.56
CA PHE A 90 2.53 -2.03 -2.59
C PHE A 90 2.87 -2.52 -3.99
N LEU A 91 4.06 -3.10 -4.19
CA LEU A 91 4.45 -3.67 -5.48
C LEU A 91 3.59 -4.88 -5.86
N LEU A 92 3.23 -5.72 -4.89
CA LEU A 92 2.26 -6.80 -5.11
C LEU A 92 0.88 -6.26 -5.49
N ALA A 93 0.49 -5.09 -4.99
CA ALA A 93 -0.78 -4.45 -5.33
C ALA A 93 -0.87 -4.03 -6.80
N LEU A 94 0.27 -3.71 -7.44
CA LEU A 94 0.36 -3.46 -8.89
C LEU A 94 0.02 -4.70 -9.73
N GLY A 95 0.01 -5.89 -9.13
CA GLY A 95 -0.54 -7.09 -9.74
C GLY A 95 0.09 -7.39 -11.11
N ARG A 96 -0.75 -7.45 -12.16
CA ARG A 96 -0.36 -7.77 -13.55
C ARG A 96 0.63 -6.77 -14.16
N HIS A 97 0.70 -5.54 -13.62
CA HIS A 97 1.62 -4.51 -14.14
C HIS A 97 3.06 -4.71 -13.66
N THR A 98 3.32 -5.72 -12.82
CA THR A 98 4.67 -6.10 -12.39
C THR A 98 4.84 -7.62 -12.39
N PRO A 99 6.05 -8.15 -12.63
CA PRO A 99 6.30 -9.59 -12.53
C PRO A 99 6.22 -10.12 -11.08
N LEU A 100 6.21 -9.23 -10.08
CA LEU A 100 6.28 -9.57 -8.66
C LEU A 100 5.08 -10.39 -8.17
N TYR A 101 3.86 -10.05 -8.58
CA TYR A 101 2.68 -10.81 -8.17
C TYR A 101 2.67 -12.24 -8.76
N GLY A 102 3.12 -12.39 -10.00
CA GLY A 102 3.30 -13.71 -10.64
C GLY A 102 4.35 -14.55 -9.92
N ALA A 103 5.52 -13.97 -9.62
CA ALA A 103 6.57 -14.63 -8.86
C ALA A 103 6.12 -15.01 -7.43
N ALA A 104 5.41 -14.11 -6.73
CA ALA A 104 4.95 -14.37 -5.37
C ALA A 104 3.92 -15.50 -5.30
N THR A 105 2.97 -15.54 -6.24
CA THR A 105 1.93 -16.58 -6.27
C THR A 105 2.42 -17.93 -6.79
N THR A 106 3.55 -17.97 -7.49
CA THR A 106 4.23 -19.21 -7.91
C THR A 106 5.11 -19.78 -6.81
N LEU A 107 5.88 -18.93 -6.12
CA LEU A 107 6.76 -19.33 -5.01
C LEU A 107 5.99 -19.64 -3.72
N VAL A 108 4.89 -18.92 -3.46
CA VAL A 108 4.06 -19.10 -2.27
C VAL A 108 2.63 -19.40 -2.72
N PRO A 109 2.30 -20.68 -3.05
CA PRO A 109 1.00 -21.07 -3.59
C PRO A 109 -0.23 -20.59 -2.79
N PRO A 110 -0.18 -20.50 -1.44
CA PRO A 110 -1.29 -19.93 -0.66
C PRO A 110 -1.65 -18.49 -1.03
N LEU A 111 -0.69 -17.67 -1.49
CA LEU A 111 -0.98 -16.30 -1.97
C LEU A 111 -1.86 -16.31 -3.22
N GLY A 112 -1.87 -17.39 -4.00
CA GLY A 112 -2.73 -17.54 -5.17
C GLY A 112 -4.22 -17.59 -4.83
N VAL A 113 -4.59 -17.80 -3.56
CA VAL A 113 -5.99 -17.73 -3.08
C VAL A 113 -6.46 -16.28 -3.00
N LEU A 114 -5.55 -15.33 -2.76
CA LEU A 114 -5.84 -13.89 -2.71
C LEU A 114 -6.05 -13.35 -4.12
N ARG A 115 -7.30 -13.43 -4.59
CA ARG A 115 -7.79 -12.72 -5.77
C ARG A 115 -7.83 -11.22 -5.50
N TYR A 116 -7.56 -10.43 -6.54
CA TYR A 116 -7.49 -8.97 -6.53
C TYR A 116 -6.21 -8.46 -5.86
N PRO A 117 -5.12 -8.28 -6.64
CA PRO A 117 -3.83 -7.83 -6.12
C PRO A 117 -3.94 -6.52 -5.34
N ILE A 118 -4.85 -5.61 -5.70
CA ILE A 118 -5.09 -4.35 -4.99
C ILE A 118 -5.33 -4.51 -3.48
N LYS A 119 -5.76 -5.67 -2.99
CA LYS A 119 -5.88 -5.95 -1.54
C LYS A 119 -4.55 -5.85 -0.79
N PHE A 120 -3.41 -6.07 -1.45
CA PHE A 120 -2.11 -5.86 -0.82
C PHE A 120 -1.86 -4.38 -0.49
N ALA A 121 -2.58 -3.44 -1.11
CA ALA A 121 -2.53 -2.02 -0.73
C ALA A 121 -3.00 -1.80 0.72
N VAL A 122 -3.91 -2.64 1.25
CA VAL A 122 -4.34 -2.59 2.66
C VAL A 122 -3.19 -2.94 3.60
N LEU A 123 -2.40 -3.97 3.25
CA LEU A 123 -1.22 -4.36 4.00
C LEU A 123 -0.13 -3.27 3.94
N SER A 124 0.04 -2.65 2.78
CA SER A 124 0.90 -1.49 2.62
C SER A 124 0.45 -0.32 3.51
N ALA A 125 -0.85 -0.02 3.53
CA ALA A 125 -1.44 1.05 4.35
C ALA A 125 -1.25 0.79 5.86
N LEU A 126 -1.40 -0.46 6.30
CA LEU A 126 -1.16 -0.84 7.70
C LEU A 126 0.31 -0.59 8.09
N ALA A 127 1.25 -1.07 7.27
CA ALA A 127 2.68 -0.86 7.53
C ALA A 127 3.05 0.63 7.50
N TRP A 128 2.44 1.40 6.59
CA TRP A 128 2.57 2.86 6.52
C TRP A 128 2.08 3.55 7.79
N ALA A 129 0.92 3.17 8.31
CA ALA A 129 0.36 3.73 9.55
C ALA A 129 1.25 3.44 10.76
N LEU A 130 1.81 2.23 10.86
CA LEU A 130 2.74 1.86 11.93
C LEU A 130 4.06 2.66 11.86
N LEU A 131 4.57 2.91 10.65
CA LEU A 131 5.72 3.78 10.45
C LEU A 131 5.39 5.24 10.81
N ALA A 132 4.21 5.75 10.44
CA ALA A 132 3.78 7.08 10.80
C ALA A 132 3.68 7.24 12.33
N ALA A 133 3.13 6.25 13.03
CA ALA A 133 3.11 6.21 14.48
C ALA A 133 4.53 6.24 15.09
N ALA A 134 5.46 5.48 14.52
CA ALA A 134 6.87 5.47 14.94
C ALA A 134 7.53 6.85 14.79
N GLY A 135 7.22 7.56 13.71
CA GLY A 135 7.71 8.91 13.48
C GLY A 135 7.09 9.96 14.38
N ALA A 136 5.78 9.87 14.64
CA ALA A 136 5.10 10.72 15.61
C ALA A 136 5.72 10.56 17.01
N GLU A 137 6.03 9.33 17.42
CA GLU A 137 6.69 9.07 18.71
C GLU A 137 8.11 9.64 18.74
N ALA A 138 8.89 9.49 17.66
CA ALA A 138 10.21 10.09 17.55
C ALA A 138 10.18 11.63 17.62
N TRP A 139 9.17 12.26 17.04
CA TRP A 139 8.94 13.71 17.17
C TRP A 139 8.68 14.08 18.63
N ARG A 140 7.71 13.42 19.28
CA ARG A 140 7.31 13.72 20.67
C ARG A 140 8.49 13.65 21.64
N GLN A 141 9.35 12.63 21.50
CA GLN A 141 10.55 12.46 22.34
C GLN A 141 11.55 13.61 22.17
N LYS A 142 11.82 14.05 20.95
CA LYS A 142 12.68 15.21 20.69
C LYS A 142 12.13 16.48 21.31
N SER A 143 10.82 16.73 21.19
CA SER A 143 10.17 17.90 21.77
C SER A 143 10.17 17.89 23.31
N ALA A 144 10.14 16.70 23.94
CA ALA A 144 10.27 16.57 25.39
C ALA A 144 11.70 16.90 25.87
N ILE A 145 12.72 16.34 25.20
CA ILE A 145 14.13 16.61 25.49
C ILE A 145 14.44 18.10 25.33
N ALA A 146 14.01 18.71 24.22
CA ALA A 146 14.19 20.13 23.97
C ALA A 146 13.61 20.97 25.11
N ARG A 147 12.34 20.75 25.50
CA ARG A 147 11.71 21.49 26.60
C ARG A 147 12.47 21.38 27.93
N SER A 148 12.97 20.19 28.27
CA SER A 148 13.74 19.99 29.50
C SER A 148 15.07 20.77 29.55
N ARG A 149 15.67 21.08 28.39
CA ARG A 149 16.90 21.89 28.31
C ARG A 149 16.65 23.38 28.51
N TRP A 150 15.47 23.89 28.17
CA TRP A 150 15.12 25.31 28.35
C TRP A 150 14.72 25.65 29.80
N MET A 151 14.39 24.63 30.61
CA MET A 151 13.98 24.80 32.01
C MET A 151 15.14 24.63 33.01
N ARG A 152 16.36 24.36 32.53
CA ARG A 152 17.59 24.34 33.34
C ARG A 152 18.42 25.58 33.01
#